data_AF-A0A9W6ZVE6-F1
#
_entry.id   AF-A0A9W6ZVE6-F1
#
_cell.length_a   1.000
_cell.length_b   1.000
_cell.length_c   1.000
_cell.angle_alpha   90.00
_cell.angle_beta   90.00
_cell.angle_gamma   90.00
#
_symmetry.space_group_name_H-M   'P 1'
#
loop_
_entity.id
_entity.type
_entity.pdbx_description
1 polymer ?
#
loop_
_entity_poly.entity_id
_entity_poly.type
_entity_poly.pdbx_seq_one_letter_code
_entity_poly.pdbx_strand_id
1 'polypeptide(L)'
;GPGGERSEGPVVKVPVPPDGHPGHLGDFSFSNSWEEDGGRTVVIEGVRSLGTSGTAQSSKALLPEDLEDYRNRASKKELWRYEIDVPSGAVRSSFPRSSSHFGFPSIDSRKSGSKSTVVYGLVCGSAGSSVAPWQGVARIEEGAASGTMDAWIERGSYAGEPQFVPRVGGGKGEKDGYLVTVVRTGASQTHLVVLDAGKLKEGPVCRVKLAEGDRAMPHGLHGCWAEGAEWGKEEIRRRAKLADKLEAKGNLFNEVKSDFSGLGLRLDDFDFYGF
;
A
#
# COMPACT_ATOMS: atom_id res chain seq x y z
N GLY A 1 -23.36 0.79 2.33
CA GLY A 1 -22.87 -0.61 2.38
C GLY A 1 -21.96 -0.85 1.19
N PRO A 2 -20.99 -1.78 1.26
CA PRO A 2 -20.10 -2.03 0.15
C PRO A 2 -20.93 -2.63 -1.00
N GLY A 3 -21.04 -1.91 -2.12
CA GLY A 3 -21.84 -2.32 -3.28
C GLY A 3 -22.94 -1.36 -3.73
N GLY A 4 -23.04 -0.15 -3.16
CA GLY A 4 -23.87 0.89 -3.76
C GLY A 4 -23.25 1.39 -5.07
N GLU A 5 -24.03 1.48 -6.14
CA GLU A 5 -23.60 2.17 -7.36
C GLU A 5 -23.18 3.60 -7.01
N ARG A 6 -22.01 4.01 -7.51
CA ARG A 6 -21.62 5.42 -7.42
C ARG A 6 -22.57 6.20 -8.32
N SER A 7 -23.51 6.92 -7.73
CA SER A 7 -24.42 7.78 -8.48
C SER A 7 -23.62 8.82 -9.25
N GLU A 8 -23.97 9.05 -10.52
CA GLU A 8 -23.38 10.12 -11.32
C GLU A 8 -23.76 11.49 -10.71
N GLY A 9 -22.82 12.05 -9.95
CA GLY A 9 -22.90 13.39 -9.39
C GLY A 9 -21.81 14.30 -9.95
N PRO A 10 -21.91 15.62 -9.75
CA PRO A 10 -20.85 16.54 -10.19
C PRO A 10 -19.54 16.22 -9.48
N VAL A 11 -18.43 16.26 -10.23
CA VAL A 11 -17.08 16.12 -9.66
C VAL A 11 -16.77 17.33 -8.79
N VAL A 12 -16.56 17.10 -7.50
CA VAL A 12 -16.09 18.13 -6.56
C VAL A 12 -14.56 18.15 -6.56
N LYS A 13 -13.97 19.31 -6.85
CA LYS A 13 -12.52 19.52 -6.78
C LYS A 13 -12.17 20.20 -5.47
N VAL A 14 -11.41 19.52 -4.63
CA VAL A 14 -11.03 20.01 -3.31
C VAL A 14 -9.53 20.30 -3.28
N PRO A 15 -9.11 21.57 -3.13
CA PRO A 15 -7.70 21.87 -2.95
C PRO A 15 -7.26 21.43 -1.55
N VAL A 16 -6.20 20.63 -1.48
CA VAL A 16 -5.56 20.29 -0.21
C VAL A 16 -4.69 21.47 0.23
N PRO A 17 -4.86 22.02 1.44
CA PRO A 17 -4.09 23.16 1.90
C PRO A 17 -2.59 22.82 1.97
N PRO A 18 -1.70 23.82 1.76
CA PRO A 18 -0.28 23.64 2.00
C PRO A 18 -0.06 23.25 3.46
N ASP A 19 0.76 22.25 3.68
CA ASP A 19 1.08 21.69 4.99
C ASP A 19 2.33 22.30 5.62
N GLY A 20 2.80 23.42 5.07
CA GLY A 20 4.02 24.11 5.53
C GLY A 20 5.32 23.50 5.00
N HIS A 21 5.27 22.44 4.19
CA HIS A 21 6.46 21.88 3.55
C HIS A 21 6.64 22.46 2.13
N PRO A 22 7.75 23.17 1.86
CA PRO A 22 8.01 23.71 0.52
C PRO A 22 8.32 22.56 -0.44
N GLY A 23 7.49 22.35 -1.46
CA GLY A 23 7.71 21.35 -2.50
C GLY A 23 6.44 20.80 -3.11
N HIS A 24 6.57 20.05 -4.21
CA HIS A 24 5.45 19.37 -4.84
C HIS A 24 5.04 18.14 -4.02
N LEU A 25 3.73 17.96 -3.83
CA LEU A 25 3.09 16.69 -3.43
C LEU A 25 3.24 15.69 -4.58
N GLY A 26 4.47 15.27 -4.88
CA GLY A 26 4.77 14.44 -6.06
C GLY A 26 4.39 12.97 -5.90
N ASP A 27 4.12 12.51 -4.68
CA ASP A 27 3.87 11.11 -4.38
C ASP A 27 2.87 10.96 -3.23
N PHE A 28 1.73 10.34 -3.54
CA PHE A 28 0.65 10.01 -2.62
C PHE A 28 0.21 8.56 -2.87
N SER A 29 0.20 7.74 -1.82
CA SER A 29 -0.30 6.36 -1.84
C SER A 29 -1.49 6.25 -0.91
N PHE A 30 -2.65 5.90 -1.44
CA PHE A 30 -3.86 5.72 -0.62
C PHE A 30 -3.73 4.47 0.24
N SER A 31 -4.16 4.58 1.49
CA SER A 31 -4.37 3.42 2.37
C SER A 31 -5.84 2.99 2.33
N ASN A 32 -6.76 3.96 2.51
CA ASN A 32 -8.19 3.73 2.50
C ASN A 32 -8.96 5.06 2.38
N SER A 33 -10.26 4.97 2.12
CA SER A 33 -11.21 6.07 2.28
C SER A 33 -12.57 5.56 2.72
N TRP A 34 -13.37 6.40 3.39
CA TRP A 34 -14.72 6.07 3.81
C TRP A 34 -15.57 7.32 4.01
N GLU A 35 -16.88 7.12 4.15
CA GLU A 35 -17.85 8.16 4.46
C GLU A 35 -18.16 8.19 5.96
N GLU A 36 -18.28 9.40 6.51
CA GLU A 36 -18.81 9.70 7.84
C GLU A 36 -20.00 10.68 7.71
N ASP A 37 -20.75 10.84 8.81
CA ASP A 37 -21.88 11.77 8.88
C ASP A 37 -22.93 11.59 7.75
N GLY A 38 -23.20 10.33 7.39
CA GLY A 38 -24.17 9.99 6.33
C GLY A 38 -23.73 10.44 4.93
N GLY A 39 -22.42 10.50 4.66
CA GLY A 39 -21.87 10.90 3.36
C GLY A 39 -21.55 12.39 3.25
N ARG A 40 -21.79 13.17 4.31
CA ARG A 40 -21.38 14.58 4.35
C ARG A 40 -19.87 14.73 4.38
N THR A 41 -19.18 13.83 5.08
CA THR A 41 -17.72 13.87 5.21
C THR A 41 -17.12 12.66 4.53
N VAL A 42 -16.18 12.90 3.61
CA VAL A 42 -15.32 11.85 3.06
C VAL A 42 -13.98 11.93 3.76
N VAL A 43 -13.59 10.83 4.40
CA VAL A 43 -12.28 10.67 5.02
C VAL A 43 -11.36 9.96 4.04
N ILE A 44 -10.19 10.54 3.81
CA ILE A 44 -9.12 9.95 3.00
C ILE A 44 -7.90 9.77 3.88
N GLU A 45 -7.35 8.56 3.88
CA GLU A 45 -6.12 8.25 4.60
C GLU A 45 -5.08 7.72 3.62
N GLY A 46 -3.87 8.26 3.68
CA GLY A 46 -2.81 7.86 2.77
C GLY A 46 -1.45 8.39 3.15
N VAL A 47 -0.43 7.79 2.57
CA VAL A 47 0.95 8.20 2.73
C VAL A 47 1.29 9.26 1.70
N ARG A 48 1.91 10.35 2.12
CA ARG A 48 2.44 11.38 1.22
C ARG A 48 3.90 11.68 1.49
N SER A 49 4.58 12.18 0.46
CA SER A 49 5.90 12.79 0.59
C SER A 49 5.80 14.23 1.09
N LEU A 50 6.72 14.64 1.97
CA LEU A 50 6.80 16.00 2.51
C LEU A 50 7.66 16.95 1.67
N GLY A 51 7.94 16.64 0.41
CA GLY A 51 8.62 17.55 -0.52
C GLY A 51 10.09 17.88 -0.20
N THR A 52 10.65 17.37 0.91
CA THR A 52 12.06 17.60 1.27
C THR A 52 12.99 16.68 0.48
N SER A 53 13.12 16.87 -0.83
CA SER A 53 14.32 16.38 -1.53
C SER A 53 15.45 17.35 -1.26
N GLY A 54 16.63 16.85 -0.89
CA GLY A 54 17.83 17.68 -0.84
C GLY A 54 18.07 18.35 -2.19
N THR A 55 18.85 19.44 -2.21
CA THR A 55 19.22 20.22 -3.41
C THR A 55 20.13 19.45 -4.39
N ALA A 56 19.95 18.14 -4.53
CA ALA A 56 20.86 17.27 -5.25
C ALA A 56 20.87 17.62 -6.75
N GLN A 57 22.07 17.94 -7.25
CA GLN A 57 22.36 17.93 -8.67
C GLN A 57 22.02 16.56 -9.26
N SER A 58 21.52 16.55 -10.50
CA SER A 58 21.14 15.33 -11.21
C SER A 58 22.33 14.38 -11.36
N SER A 59 22.45 13.40 -10.45
CA SER A 59 23.33 12.26 -10.69
C SER A 59 22.77 11.46 -11.87
N LYS A 60 23.64 11.00 -12.78
CA LYS A 60 23.23 10.10 -13.88
C LYS A 60 22.96 8.66 -13.41
N ALA A 61 23.28 8.32 -12.17
CA ALA A 61 23.13 6.99 -11.62
C ALA A 61 21.65 6.71 -11.29
N LEU A 62 21.09 5.64 -11.87
CA LEU A 62 19.70 5.23 -11.65
C LEU A 62 19.43 4.85 -10.18
N LEU A 63 20.43 4.32 -9.48
CA LEU A 63 20.33 3.91 -8.08
C LEU A 63 21.20 4.78 -7.19
N PRO A 64 20.81 4.99 -5.91
CA PRO A 64 21.66 5.61 -4.93
C PRO A 64 22.94 4.80 -4.68
N GLU A 65 24.07 5.49 -4.54
CA GLU A 65 25.38 4.88 -4.30
C GLU A 65 25.58 4.57 -2.80
N ASP A 66 25.04 5.43 -1.93
CA ASP A 66 25.08 5.28 -0.49
C ASP A 66 23.82 5.83 0.21
N LEU A 67 23.84 5.83 1.54
CA LEU A 67 22.71 6.27 2.36
C LEU A 67 22.52 7.80 2.37
N GLU A 68 23.60 8.58 2.28
CA GLU A 68 23.52 10.04 2.24
C GLU A 68 22.92 10.49 0.93
N ASP A 69 23.40 9.91 -0.16
CA ASP A 69 22.87 10.08 -1.49
C ASP A 69 21.40 9.61 -1.59
N TYR A 70 21.03 8.47 -0.99
CA TYR A 70 19.62 8.07 -0.85
C TYR A 70 18.78 9.16 -0.16
N ARG A 71 19.27 9.70 0.96
CA ARG A 71 18.56 10.75 1.72
C ARG A 71 18.43 12.06 0.96
N ASN A 72 19.38 12.37 0.09
CA ASN A 72 19.32 13.55 -0.76
C ASN A 72 18.29 13.39 -1.89
N ARG A 73 18.05 12.16 -2.35
CA ARG A 73 17.10 11.85 -3.44
C ARG A 73 15.70 11.46 -2.95
N ALA A 74 15.56 10.93 -1.73
CA ALA A 74 14.31 10.42 -1.18
C ALA A 74 13.66 11.42 -0.22
N SER A 75 12.36 11.69 -0.42
CA SER A 75 11.58 12.52 0.49
C SER A 75 11.10 11.72 1.70
N LYS A 76 10.98 12.38 2.85
CA LYS A 76 10.30 11.80 4.00
C LYS A 76 8.83 11.58 3.66
N LYS A 77 8.35 10.37 3.94
CA LYS A 77 6.95 9.97 3.82
C LYS A 77 6.29 9.81 5.17
N GLU A 78 5.04 10.23 5.26
CA GLU A 78 4.20 10.12 6.45
C GLU A 78 2.77 9.72 6.06
N LEU A 79 2.10 8.98 6.95
CA LEU A 79 0.67 8.72 6.91
C LEU A 79 -0.11 9.96 7.37
N TRP A 80 -1.07 10.39 6.56
CA TRP A 80 -1.92 11.55 6.78
C TRP A 80 -3.39 11.19 6.64
N ARG A 81 -4.23 11.91 7.40
CA ARG A 81 -5.68 11.88 7.26
C ARG A 81 -6.19 13.23 6.80
N TYR A 82 -7.14 13.20 5.87
CA TYR A 82 -7.88 14.34 5.37
C TYR A 82 -9.37 14.10 5.58
N GLU A 83 -10.05 15.10 6.12
CA GLU A 83 -11.51 15.10 6.27
C GLU A 83 -12.08 16.17 5.35
N ILE A 84 -12.85 15.74 4.36
CA ILE A 84 -13.41 16.58 3.31
C ILE A 84 -14.90 16.75 3.57
N ASP A 85 -15.38 17.98 3.74
CA ASP A 85 -16.81 18.28 3.74
C ASP A 85 -17.28 18.38 2.28
N VAL A 86 -18.10 17.40 1.87
CA VAL A 86 -18.57 17.26 0.49
C VAL A 86 -19.43 18.44 0.04
N PRO A 87 -20.40 18.96 0.84
CA PRO A 87 -21.22 20.08 0.42
C PRO A 87 -20.45 21.37 0.14
N SER A 88 -19.44 21.70 0.97
CA SER A 88 -18.63 22.91 0.77
C SER A 88 -17.44 22.70 -0.16
N GLY A 89 -17.03 21.45 -0.41
CA GLY A 89 -15.81 21.14 -1.16
C GLY A 89 -14.54 21.59 -0.45
N ALA A 90 -14.55 21.61 0.88
CA ALA A 90 -13.43 22.08 1.70
C ALA A 90 -12.82 20.96 2.54
N VAL A 91 -11.50 21.02 2.74
CA VAL A 91 -10.82 20.21 3.76
C VAL A 91 -11.12 20.81 5.14
N ARG A 92 -11.92 20.11 5.94
CA ARG A 92 -12.25 20.51 7.32
C ARG A 92 -11.04 20.37 8.24
N SER A 93 -10.28 19.29 8.06
CA SER A 93 -9.04 19.05 8.80
C SER A 93 -8.09 18.14 8.04
N SER A 94 -6.80 18.34 8.25
CA SER A 94 -5.74 17.47 7.75
C SER A 94 -4.64 17.35 8.79
N PHE A 95 -4.24 16.14 9.16
CA PHE A 95 -3.23 15.92 10.20
C PHE A 95 -2.39 14.65 9.99
N PRO A 96 -1.12 14.64 10.46
CA PRO A 96 -0.25 13.48 10.37
C PRO A 96 -0.62 12.44 11.43
N ARG A 97 -0.77 11.20 10.98
CA ARG A 97 -0.93 10.01 11.83
C ARG A 97 0.37 9.34 12.21
N SER A 98 1.42 9.56 11.43
CA SER A 98 2.78 9.15 11.74
C SER A 98 3.71 10.35 11.73
N SER A 99 4.66 10.42 12.67
CA SER A 99 5.79 11.36 12.62
C SER A 99 7.10 10.71 12.15
N SER A 100 7.17 9.38 12.09
CA SER A 100 8.30 8.62 11.56
C SER A 100 8.15 8.38 10.05
N HIS A 101 9.26 8.02 9.39
CA HIS A 101 9.22 7.61 7.99
C HIS A 101 8.36 6.36 7.80
N PHE A 102 7.26 6.48 7.06
CA PHE A 102 6.25 5.43 6.88
C PHE A 102 5.79 5.37 5.42
N GLY A 103 5.68 4.17 4.86
CA GLY A 103 5.33 3.98 3.45
C GLY A 103 4.62 2.66 3.17
N PHE A 104 4.14 2.49 1.93
CA PHE A 104 3.47 1.27 1.46
C PHE A 104 2.35 0.82 2.41
N PRO A 105 1.33 1.69 2.61
CA PRO A 105 0.28 1.39 3.58
C PRO A 105 -0.58 0.23 3.10
N SER A 106 -0.97 -0.63 4.03
CA SER A 106 -1.94 -1.69 3.82
C SER A 106 -2.92 -1.78 5.00
N ILE A 107 -4.10 -2.29 4.73
CA ILE A 107 -5.16 -2.48 5.72
C ILE A 107 -5.73 -3.89 5.61
N ASP A 108 -6.60 -4.26 6.55
CA ASP A 108 -7.52 -5.37 6.32
C ASP A 108 -8.41 -5.05 5.11
N SER A 109 -8.23 -5.77 4.00
CA SER A 109 -8.92 -5.49 2.72
C SER A 109 -10.44 -5.57 2.84
N ARG A 110 -10.97 -6.30 3.84
CA ARG A 110 -12.40 -6.35 4.19
C ARG A 110 -12.95 -5.00 4.67
N LYS A 111 -12.06 -4.06 5.02
CA LYS A 111 -12.38 -2.68 5.41
C LYS A 111 -12.21 -1.67 4.28
N SER A 112 -11.85 -2.09 3.07
CA SER A 112 -11.75 -1.16 1.94
C SER A 112 -13.07 -0.41 1.72
N GLY A 113 -13.01 0.93 1.67
CA GLY A 113 -14.21 1.77 1.53
C GLY A 113 -15.00 1.99 2.84
N SER A 114 -14.58 1.35 3.94
CA SER A 114 -15.18 1.47 5.27
C SER A 114 -14.14 1.92 6.29
N LYS A 115 -14.57 2.44 7.44
CA LYS A 115 -13.63 2.87 8.48
C LYS A 115 -12.74 1.71 8.93
N SER A 116 -11.44 1.84 8.65
CA SER A 116 -10.37 1.02 9.20
C SER A 116 -9.81 1.67 10.47
N THR A 117 -9.54 0.86 11.47
CA THR A 117 -8.95 1.29 12.75
C THR A 117 -7.47 0.97 12.85
N VAL A 118 -6.93 0.21 11.90
CA VAL A 118 -5.52 -0.20 11.87
C VAL A 118 -4.95 -0.02 10.47
N VAL A 119 -3.77 0.58 10.39
CA VAL A 119 -2.96 0.65 9.17
C VAL A 119 -1.62 -0.03 9.42
N TYR A 120 -1.23 -0.87 8.49
CA TYR A 120 0.08 -1.50 8.41
C TYR A 120 0.93 -0.82 7.34
N GLY A 121 2.25 -0.94 7.45
CA GLY A 121 3.13 -0.41 6.41
C GLY A 121 4.61 -0.62 6.74
N LEU A 122 5.46 -0.05 5.90
CA LEU A 122 6.91 -0.13 6.00
C LEU A 122 7.48 1.01 6.83
N VAL A 123 8.56 0.69 7.56
CA VAL A 123 9.34 1.63 8.38
C VAL A 123 10.83 1.36 8.25
N CYS A 124 11.65 2.33 8.67
CA CYS A 124 13.11 2.20 8.73
C CYS A 124 13.68 2.77 10.05
N GLY A 125 14.81 2.20 10.52
CA GLY A 125 15.49 2.62 11.75
C GLY A 125 14.65 2.44 13.03
N SER A 126 15.16 2.81 14.20
CA SER A 126 14.33 2.82 15.42
C SER A 126 13.30 3.95 15.37
N ALA A 127 12.08 3.68 14.89
CA ALA A 127 10.90 4.57 14.90
C ALA A 127 11.21 6.09 14.88
N GLY A 128 12.08 6.52 13.96
CA GLY A 128 12.69 7.86 13.96
C GLY A 128 12.30 8.68 12.73
N SER A 129 12.76 9.92 12.67
CA SER A 129 12.52 10.83 11.54
C SER A 129 13.45 10.60 10.34
N SER A 130 14.46 9.72 10.46
CA SER A 130 15.45 9.47 9.42
C SER A 130 14.84 8.79 8.20
N VAL A 131 15.17 9.29 7.01
CA VAL A 131 14.85 8.65 5.74
C VAL A 131 15.93 7.61 5.41
N ALA A 132 15.52 6.38 5.12
CA ALA A 132 16.37 5.26 4.75
C ALA A 132 15.52 4.22 4.00
N PRO A 133 16.15 3.26 3.28
CA PRO A 133 15.40 2.15 2.69
C PRO A 133 14.62 1.38 3.76
N TRP A 134 13.52 0.75 3.38
CA TRP A 134 12.60 0.04 4.29
C TRP A 134 13.27 -1.17 4.96
N GLN A 135 13.17 -1.29 6.28
CA GLN A 135 13.86 -2.33 7.08
C GLN A 135 12.92 -3.16 7.95
N GLY A 136 11.63 -2.80 7.99
CA GLY A 136 10.68 -3.45 8.87
C GLY A 136 9.25 -3.06 8.58
N VAL A 137 8.36 -3.63 9.38
CA VAL A 137 6.90 -3.49 9.28
C VAL A 137 6.38 -2.85 10.56
N ALA A 138 5.45 -1.91 10.42
CA ALA A 138 4.80 -1.25 11.54
C ALA A 138 3.28 -1.32 11.45
N ARG A 139 2.64 -1.10 12.60
CA ARG A 139 1.21 -0.98 12.81
C ARG A 139 0.92 0.35 13.50
N ILE A 140 -0.02 1.11 12.95
CA ILE A 140 -0.58 2.33 13.53
C ILE A 140 -2.07 2.09 13.83
N GLU A 141 -2.48 2.36 15.07
CA GLU A 141 -3.87 2.16 15.52
C GLU A 141 -4.60 3.50 15.64
N GLU A 142 -5.91 3.50 15.40
CA GLU A 142 -6.80 4.65 15.62
C GLU A 142 -6.68 5.19 17.05
N GLY A 143 -6.62 6.51 17.19
CA GLY A 143 -6.45 7.17 18.49
C GLY A 143 -5.05 7.09 19.08
N ALA A 144 -4.11 6.38 18.45
CA ALA A 144 -2.71 6.44 18.84
C ALA A 144 -2.18 7.88 18.69
N ALA A 145 -1.45 8.37 19.69
CA ALA A 145 -0.79 9.67 19.61
C ALA A 145 0.16 9.68 18.40
N SER A 146 0.22 10.80 17.68
CA SER A 146 1.04 10.89 16.46
C SER A 146 2.49 10.44 16.72
N GLY A 147 2.97 9.51 15.89
CA GLY A 147 4.29 8.89 16.07
C GLY A 147 4.31 7.61 16.91
N THR A 148 3.20 7.23 17.54
CA THR A 148 3.10 5.96 18.26
C THR A 148 2.78 4.84 17.28
N MET A 149 3.69 3.87 17.16
CA MET A 149 3.51 2.68 16.35
C MET A 149 4.17 1.48 17.01
N ASP A 150 3.61 0.29 16.79
CA ASP A 150 4.29 -0.97 17.06
C ASP A 150 5.03 -1.39 15.79
N ALA A 151 6.28 -1.81 15.91
CA ALA A 151 7.09 -2.19 14.75
C ALA A 151 7.93 -3.44 15.01
N TRP A 152 8.14 -4.18 13.94
CA TRP A 152 9.16 -5.21 13.83
C TRP A 152 10.22 -4.75 12.84
N ILE A 153 11.49 -4.74 13.23
CA ILE A 153 12.60 -4.27 12.40
C ILE A 153 13.73 -5.28 12.49
N GLU A 154 14.21 -5.72 11.35
CA GLU A 154 15.30 -6.69 11.26
C GLU A 154 16.57 -6.00 10.78
N ARG A 155 17.58 -5.93 11.65
CA ARG A 155 18.88 -5.34 11.31
C ARG A 155 19.53 -6.07 10.13
N GLY A 156 20.14 -5.31 9.23
CA GLY A 156 20.80 -5.86 8.04
C GLY A 156 19.85 -6.41 6.98
N SER A 157 18.55 -6.13 7.13
CA SER A 157 17.51 -6.60 6.21
C SER A 157 16.71 -5.44 5.63
N TYR A 158 16.09 -5.71 4.49
CA TYR A 158 15.21 -4.80 3.79
C TYR A 158 13.86 -5.47 3.54
N ALA A 159 12.77 -4.79 3.87
CA ALA A 159 11.42 -5.33 3.82
C ALA A 159 10.63 -4.77 2.62
N GLY A 160 9.81 -5.61 2.00
CA GLY A 160 8.82 -5.25 0.99
C GLY A 160 7.43 -5.06 1.57
N GLU A 161 6.50 -4.52 0.77
CA GLU A 161 5.13 -4.18 1.18
C GLU A 161 4.46 -5.32 1.98
N PRO A 162 4.01 -5.08 3.22
CA PRO A 162 3.32 -6.08 4.01
C PRO A 162 1.86 -6.21 3.57
N GLN A 163 1.38 -7.45 3.44
CA GLN A 163 -0.02 -7.76 3.18
C GLN A 163 -0.67 -8.32 4.44
N PHE A 164 -1.80 -7.74 4.85
CA PHE A 164 -2.60 -8.29 5.95
C PHE A 164 -3.43 -9.48 5.47
N VAL A 165 -3.33 -10.59 6.19
CA VAL A 165 -4.05 -11.82 5.94
C VAL A 165 -4.89 -12.16 7.17
N PRO A 166 -6.24 -12.09 7.10
CA PRO A 166 -7.07 -12.39 8.24
C PRO A 166 -6.92 -13.86 8.67
N ARG A 167 -7.11 -14.15 9.96
CA ARG A 167 -7.15 -15.52 10.45
C ARG A 167 -8.26 -16.32 9.73
N VAL A 168 -7.94 -17.56 9.37
CA VAL A 168 -8.90 -18.53 8.80
C VAL A 168 -10.13 -18.63 9.70
N GLY A 169 -11.31 -18.64 9.08
CA GLY A 169 -12.60 -18.63 9.79
C GLY A 169 -13.08 -17.24 10.20
N GLY A 170 -12.36 -16.19 9.83
CA GLY A 170 -12.70 -14.79 10.11
C GLY A 170 -12.15 -14.33 11.45
N GLY A 171 -11.03 -13.61 11.41
CA GLY A 171 -10.46 -12.99 12.61
C GLY A 171 -11.41 -11.98 13.26
N LYS A 172 -11.30 -11.83 14.59
CA LYS A 172 -12.15 -10.96 15.43
C LYS A 172 -11.88 -9.46 15.29
N GLY A 173 -11.04 -9.05 14.33
CA GLY A 173 -10.75 -7.64 14.06
C GLY A 173 -9.55 -7.46 13.13
N GLU A 174 -9.20 -6.20 12.92
CA GLU A 174 -8.15 -5.77 11.99
C GLU A 174 -6.72 -6.12 12.46
N LYS A 175 -6.57 -6.73 13.64
CA LYS A 175 -5.30 -7.27 14.17
C LYS A 175 -5.27 -8.79 14.28
N ASP A 176 -6.41 -9.46 14.08
CA ASP A 176 -6.51 -10.90 14.26
C ASP A 176 -6.20 -11.62 12.94
N GLY A 177 -4.90 -11.76 12.70
CA GLY A 177 -4.38 -12.32 11.46
C GLY A 177 -2.87 -12.23 11.43
N TYR A 178 -2.34 -12.24 10.22
CA TYR A 178 -0.93 -12.27 9.95
C TYR A 178 -0.54 -11.14 9.00
N LEU A 179 0.70 -10.67 9.10
CA LEU A 179 1.32 -9.87 8.05
C LEU A 179 2.29 -10.77 7.30
N VAL A 180 2.16 -10.78 5.97
CA VAL A 180 3.07 -11.47 5.08
C VAL A 180 3.90 -10.42 4.35
N THR A 181 5.23 -10.51 4.47
CA THR A 181 6.18 -9.59 3.83
C THR A 181 7.37 -10.35 3.27
N VAL A 182 7.97 -9.83 2.20
CA VAL A 182 9.24 -10.36 1.66
C VAL A 182 10.39 -9.57 2.28
N VAL A 183 11.36 -10.27 2.84
CA VAL A 183 12.54 -9.69 3.48
C VAL A 183 13.80 -10.19 2.80
N ARG A 184 14.63 -9.25 2.34
CA ARG A 184 15.97 -9.54 1.84
C ARG A 184 17.00 -9.26 2.92
N THR A 185 17.77 -10.28 3.29
CA THR A 185 18.83 -10.21 4.29
C THR A 185 20.19 -10.35 3.59
N GLY A 186 21.07 -9.36 3.78
CA GLY A 186 22.36 -9.34 3.10
C GLY A 186 22.26 -9.35 1.57
N ALA A 187 23.25 -9.96 0.91
CA ALA A 187 23.39 -9.92 -0.56
C ALA A 187 22.61 -11.01 -1.31
N SER A 188 22.30 -12.15 -0.67
CA SER A 188 21.87 -13.37 -1.38
C SER A 188 20.65 -14.08 -0.78
N GLN A 189 20.07 -13.59 0.32
CA GLN A 189 18.97 -14.30 0.98
C GLN A 189 17.67 -13.52 0.92
N THR A 190 16.65 -14.12 0.31
CA THR A 190 15.27 -13.63 0.33
C THR A 190 14.38 -14.61 1.07
N HIS A 191 13.61 -14.09 2.02
CA HIS A 191 12.65 -14.83 2.81
C HIS A 191 11.25 -14.24 2.64
N LEU A 192 10.24 -15.10 2.57
CA LEU A 192 8.89 -14.74 2.97
C LEU A 192 8.81 -14.83 4.49
N VAL A 193 8.35 -13.77 5.12
CA VAL A 193 8.23 -13.66 6.57
C VAL A 193 6.76 -13.51 6.94
N VAL A 194 6.33 -14.28 7.94
CA VAL A 194 4.98 -14.19 8.51
C VAL A 194 5.10 -13.66 9.93
N LEU A 195 4.41 -12.55 10.22
CA LEU A 195 4.32 -11.92 11.52
C LEU A 195 2.90 -12.10 12.07
N ASP A 196 2.76 -12.29 13.38
CA ASP A 196 1.45 -12.11 14.03
C ASP A 196 1.12 -10.61 14.05
N ALA A 197 0.02 -10.22 13.41
CA ALA A 197 -0.34 -8.82 13.22
C ALA A 197 -0.69 -8.09 14.55
N GLY A 198 -1.04 -8.86 15.59
CA GLY A 198 -1.25 -8.37 16.95
C GLY A 198 0.05 -8.19 17.73
N LYS A 199 1.12 -8.89 17.36
CA LYS A 199 2.33 -9.09 18.20
C LYS A 199 3.65 -8.86 17.44
N LEU A 200 3.75 -7.75 16.69
CA LEU A 200 4.93 -7.46 15.86
C LEU A 200 6.27 -7.55 16.62
N LYS A 201 6.31 -7.12 17.88
CA LYS A 201 7.53 -7.15 18.71
C LYS A 201 8.03 -8.56 19.04
N GLU A 202 7.17 -9.58 18.99
CA GLU A 202 7.58 -10.99 19.19
C GLU A 202 8.38 -11.52 17.99
N GLY A 203 8.34 -10.81 16.85
CA GLY A 203 9.04 -11.20 15.64
C GLY A 203 8.27 -12.22 14.80
N PRO A 204 8.94 -12.84 13.82
CA PRO A 204 8.29 -13.71 12.87
C PRO A 204 7.89 -15.06 13.47
N VAL A 205 6.65 -15.47 13.22
CA VAL A 205 6.13 -16.79 13.58
C VAL A 205 6.48 -17.85 12.53
N CYS A 206 6.81 -17.43 11.31
CA CYS A 206 7.27 -18.31 10.24
C CYS A 206 8.20 -17.57 9.27
N ARG A 207 9.15 -18.32 8.69
CA ARG A 207 10.10 -17.83 7.70
C ARG A 207 10.32 -18.89 6.62
N VAL A 208 10.14 -18.51 5.36
CA VAL A 208 10.29 -19.41 4.19
C VAL A 208 11.33 -18.83 3.25
N LYS A 209 12.39 -19.57 2.95
CA LYS A 209 13.40 -19.15 1.95
C LYS A 209 12.78 -19.25 0.55
N LEU A 210 12.77 -18.14 -0.20
CA LEU A 210 12.09 -18.07 -1.51
C LEU A 210 12.98 -18.41 -2.70
N ALA A 211 14.30 -18.31 -2.55
CA ALA A 211 15.25 -18.55 -3.63
C ALA A 211 16.12 -19.78 -3.36
N GLU A 212 16.27 -20.62 -4.39
CA GLU A 212 17.23 -21.71 -4.40
C GLU A 212 18.64 -21.18 -4.67
N GLY A 213 19.65 -21.77 -4.01
CA GLY A 213 21.05 -21.35 -4.12
C GLY A 213 21.32 -19.97 -3.50
N ASP A 214 22.22 -19.21 -4.15
CA ASP A 214 22.72 -17.90 -3.72
C ASP A 214 22.06 -16.72 -4.45
N ARG A 215 20.89 -16.92 -5.04
CA ARG A 215 20.17 -15.86 -5.76
C ARG A 215 19.26 -15.10 -4.79
N ALA A 216 19.33 -13.77 -4.80
CA ALA A 216 18.32 -12.94 -4.16
C ALA A 216 17.21 -12.60 -5.17
N MET A 217 15.96 -12.58 -4.71
CA MET A 217 14.92 -11.90 -5.48
C MET A 217 15.16 -10.38 -5.43
N PRO A 218 15.02 -9.67 -6.56
CA PRO A 218 15.00 -8.21 -6.55
C PRO A 218 13.88 -7.66 -5.66
N HIS A 219 14.07 -6.44 -5.17
CA HIS A 219 13.00 -5.74 -4.47
C HIS A 219 11.83 -5.49 -5.42
N GLY A 220 10.67 -6.00 -5.05
CA GLY A 220 9.42 -5.78 -5.78
C GLY A 220 8.74 -4.46 -5.41
N LEU A 221 7.57 -4.26 -5.99
CA LEU A 221 6.65 -3.18 -5.63
C LEU A 221 5.47 -3.78 -4.86
N HIS A 222 4.28 -3.78 -5.46
CA HIS A 222 3.05 -4.16 -4.80
C HIS A 222 2.78 -5.66 -4.86
N GLY A 223 1.93 -6.12 -3.93
CA GLY A 223 1.35 -7.45 -3.94
C GLY A 223 -0.12 -7.43 -3.54
N CYS A 224 -0.77 -8.59 -3.62
CA CYS A 224 -2.10 -8.79 -3.05
C CYS A 224 -2.21 -10.20 -2.47
N TRP A 225 -3.00 -10.33 -1.41
CA TRP A 225 -3.44 -11.64 -0.92
C TRP A 225 -4.80 -11.99 -1.54
N ALA A 226 -4.87 -13.15 -2.19
CA ALA A 226 -6.09 -13.67 -2.79
C ALA A 226 -6.53 -14.94 -2.05
N GLU A 227 -7.59 -14.82 -1.24
CA GLU A 227 -8.18 -15.97 -0.57
C GLU A 227 -8.75 -16.97 -1.60
N GLY A 228 -8.52 -18.27 -1.39
CA GLY A 228 -8.96 -19.32 -2.31
C GLY A 228 -8.13 -19.48 -3.59
N ALA A 229 -7.07 -18.70 -3.79
CA ALA A 229 -6.12 -18.87 -4.89
C ALA A 229 -5.12 -20.02 -4.63
N GLU A 230 -5.64 -21.21 -4.32
CA GLU A 230 -4.86 -22.42 -4.00
C GLU A 230 -4.47 -23.17 -5.29
N TRP A 231 -3.67 -22.52 -6.14
CA TRP A 231 -3.27 -23.12 -7.42
C TRP A 231 -1.99 -23.93 -7.29
N GLY A 232 -2.01 -25.16 -7.81
CA GLY A 232 -0.80 -25.95 -8.01
C GLY A 232 0.12 -25.33 -9.06
N LYS A 233 1.39 -25.72 -9.04
CA LYS A 233 2.45 -25.24 -9.96
C LYS A 233 2.05 -25.27 -11.44
N GLU A 234 1.32 -26.31 -11.87
CA GLU A 234 0.88 -26.45 -13.26
C GLU A 234 -0.19 -25.41 -13.63
N GLU A 235 -1.16 -25.20 -12.74
CA GLU A 235 -2.20 -24.20 -12.95
C GLU A 235 -1.62 -22.78 -12.94
N ILE A 236 -0.68 -22.49 -12.04
CA ILE A 236 0.07 -21.22 -12.04
C ILE A 236 0.78 -21.01 -13.39
N ARG A 237 1.49 -22.02 -13.89
CA ARG A 237 2.17 -21.95 -15.20
C ARG A 237 1.20 -21.76 -16.35
N ARG A 238 0.05 -22.43 -16.31
CA ARG A 238 -0.99 -22.30 -17.34
C ARG A 238 -1.55 -20.88 -17.36
N ARG A 239 -1.87 -20.33 -16.18
CA ARG A 239 -2.38 -18.96 -16.03
C ARG A 239 -1.37 -17.90 -16.44
N ALA A 240 -0.10 -18.06 -16.06
CA ALA A 240 0.98 -17.15 -16.47
C ALA A 240 1.12 -17.11 -18.01
N LYS A 241 1.18 -18.28 -18.66
CA LYS A 241 1.22 -18.35 -20.14
C LYS A 241 -0.01 -17.75 -20.80
N LEU A 242 -1.18 -17.82 -20.17
CA LEU A 242 -2.39 -17.18 -20.67
C LEU A 242 -2.29 -15.66 -20.54
N ALA A 243 -1.83 -15.14 -19.40
CA ALA A 243 -1.60 -13.71 -19.19
C ALA A 243 -0.60 -13.15 -20.22
N ASP A 244 0.55 -13.81 -20.42
CA ASP A 244 1.55 -13.40 -21.43
C ASP A 244 0.94 -13.34 -22.84
N LYS A 245 0.07 -14.30 -23.18
CA LYS A 245 -0.63 -14.32 -24.48
C LYS A 245 -1.65 -13.19 -24.60
N LEU A 246 -2.36 -12.86 -23.51
CA LEU A 246 -3.32 -11.76 -23.49
C LEU A 246 -2.59 -10.42 -23.62
N GLU A 247 -1.49 -10.22 -22.91
CA GLU A 247 -0.66 -9.01 -23.01
C GLU A 247 -0.05 -8.85 -24.41
N ALA A 248 0.53 -9.93 -24.97
CA ALA A 248 1.10 -9.91 -26.32
C ALA A 248 0.05 -9.61 -27.41
N LYS A 249 -1.22 -9.96 -27.16
CA LYS A 249 -2.35 -9.64 -28.03
C LYS A 249 -3.07 -8.35 -27.65
N GLY A 250 -2.71 -7.68 -26.56
CA GLY A 250 -3.35 -6.45 -26.08
C GLY A 250 -3.32 -5.31 -27.11
N ASN A 251 -2.26 -5.27 -27.93
CA ASN A 251 -2.15 -4.31 -29.05
C ASN A 251 -3.23 -4.50 -30.13
N LEU A 252 -3.84 -5.68 -30.24
CA LEU A 252 -4.97 -5.96 -31.15
C LEU A 252 -6.33 -5.61 -30.53
N PHE A 253 -6.43 -5.57 -29.20
CA PHE A 253 -7.66 -5.24 -28.48
C PHE A 253 -7.86 -3.73 -28.30
N ASN A 254 -6.78 -2.95 -28.24
CA ASN A 254 -6.84 -1.49 -28.15
C ASN A 254 -7.27 -0.79 -29.47
N GLU A 255 -7.38 -1.51 -30.59
CA GLU A 255 -7.86 -0.95 -31.87
C GLU A 255 -9.39 -0.93 -32.02
N VAL A 256 -10.12 -1.61 -31.13
CA VAL A 256 -11.57 -1.46 -31.05
C VAL A 256 -11.83 -0.56 -29.86
N LYS A 257 -12.47 0.60 -30.07
CA LYS A 257 -12.94 1.49 -28.99
C LYS A 257 -13.50 0.64 -27.84
N SER A 258 -12.74 0.50 -26.76
CA SER A 258 -13.04 -0.50 -25.74
C SER A 258 -13.51 0.21 -24.48
N ASP A 259 -14.83 0.21 -24.28
CA ASP A 259 -15.49 0.40 -22.97
C ASP A 259 -15.23 -0.81 -22.06
N PHE A 260 -13.97 -1.26 -21.99
CA PHE A 260 -13.56 -2.52 -21.39
C PHE A 260 -12.59 -2.21 -20.25
N SER A 261 -13.04 -2.36 -19.01
CA SER A 261 -12.18 -2.26 -17.84
C SER A 261 -11.30 -3.52 -17.72
N GLY A 262 -10.04 -3.34 -17.27
CA GLY A 262 -9.02 -4.39 -17.13
C GLY A 262 -9.31 -5.51 -16.11
N LEU A 263 -10.56 -5.65 -15.66
CA LEU A 263 -11.05 -6.75 -14.83
C LEU A 263 -12.03 -7.69 -15.59
N GLY A 264 -12.23 -7.47 -16.89
CA GLY A 264 -12.98 -8.41 -17.74
C GLY A 264 -14.49 -8.39 -17.53
N LEU A 265 -15.05 -7.30 -17.00
CA LEU A 265 -16.49 -7.08 -16.95
C LEU A 265 -16.87 -5.98 -17.95
N ARG A 266 -17.70 -6.35 -18.92
CA ARG A 266 -18.36 -5.44 -19.86
C ARG A 266 -19.62 -4.92 -19.17
N LEU A 267 -19.75 -3.59 -19.03
CA LEU A 267 -20.90 -2.98 -18.35
C LEU A 267 -22.17 -2.90 -19.23
N ASP A 268 -22.09 -3.29 -20.50
CA ASP A 268 -23.19 -3.11 -21.47
C ASP A 268 -24.03 -4.37 -21.75
N ASP A 269 -23.76 -5.51 -21.12
CA ASP A 269 -24.44 -6.78 -21.45
C ASP A 269 -25.81 -6.96 -20.76
N PHE A 270 -26.36 -5.96 -20.07
CA PHE A 270 -27.69 -6.05 -19.45
C PHE A 270 -28.86 -5.70 -20.38
N ASP A 271 -28.65 -4.93 -21.45
CA ASP A 271 -29.73 -4.55 -22.37
C ASP A 271 -29.88 -5.49 -23.57
N PHE A 272 -28.96 -6.45 -23.75
CA PHE A 272 -29.01 -7.39 -24.90
C PHE A 272 -29.74 -8.70 -24.60
N TYR A 273 -30.01 -9.02 -23.33
CA TYR A 273 -30.79 -10.20 -22.93
C TYR A 273 -32.02 -9.77 -22.15
N GLY A 274 -33.02 -9.24 -22.87
CA GLY A 274 -34.26 -8.75 -22.29
C GLY A 274 -34.90 -9.70 -21.26
N PHE A 275 -34.70 -9.38 -19.99
CA PHE A 275 -35.49 -9.81 -18.84
C PHE A 275 -36.01 -8.56 -18.13
#